data_AF-A0A661TB54-F1
#
_entry.id   AF-A0A661TB54-F1
#
_cell.length_a   1.000
_cell.length_b   1.000
_cell.length_c   1.000
_cell.angle_alpha   90.00
_cell.angle_beta   90.00
_cell.angle_gamma   90.00
#
_symmetry.space_group_name_H-M   'P 1'
#
loop_
_entity.id
_entity.type
_entity.pdbx_description
1 polymer ?
#
loop_
_entity_poly.entity_id
_entity_poly.type
_entity_poly.pdbx_seq_one_letter_code
_entity_poly.pdbx_strand_id
1 'polypeptide(L)'
;MQDMKSRDLKNLPFMVYADDRGRIFDHPYFRMGGMWGEHLVLPAQEDLIPLSEFSRLFYFPDCPPVGMDPETGEWQTVYEIEIDGVITRCHAVAAFLEPGIVRTHLPAVDYRPKTYTLPMWAYTAVGFLDERFYAAGFRIEVNPRWDPSNYDDRELLPAID
;
A
#
# COMPACT_ATOMS: atom_id res chain seq x y z
N MET A 1 -24.20 7.27 0.21
CA MET A 1 -23.53 7.86 1.39
C MET A 1 -23.79 6.92 2.56
N GLN A 2 -23.03 5.82 2.64
CA GLN A 2 -23.23 4.79 3.66
C GLN A 2 -22.71 5.32 5.01
N ASP A 3 -23.51 5.11 6.05
CA ASP A 3 -23.23 5.48 7.44
C ASP A 3 -21.82 5.04 7.87
N MET A 4 -20.98 6.02 8.23
CA MET A 4 -19.65 5.86 8.81
C MET A 4 -19.67 5.29 10.25
N LYS A 5 -20.85 4.88 10.76
CA LYS A 5 -21.14 4.79 12.20
C LYS A 5 -20.78 3.48 12.91
N SER A 6 -20.08 2.55 12.27
CA SER A 6 -19.44 1.43 12.99
C SER A 6 -18.38 0.73 12.13
N ARG A 7 -17.51 1.49 11.45
CA ARG A 7 -16.34 0.87 10.83
C ARG A 7 -15.29 0.66 11.90
N ASP A 8 -14.84 -0.58 12.05
CA ASP A 8 -13.80 -0.95 13.00
C ASP A 8 -12.45 -0.42 12.52
N LEU A 9 -12.19 0.86 12.79
CA LEU A 9 -10.97 1.52 12.37
C LEU A 9 -9.74 0.87 13.00
N LYS A 10 -9.87 0.30 14.19
CA LYS A 10 -8.75 -0.28 14.94
C LYS A 10 -8.23 -1.56 14.28
N ASN A 11 -9.08 -2.29 13.57
CA ASN A 11 -8.74 -3.52 12.86
C ASN A 11 -8.32 -3.32 11.39
N LEU A 12 -8.27 -2.07 10.90
CA LEU A 12 -7.63 -1.80 9.63
C LEU A 12 -6.12 -2.01 9.72
N PRO A 13 -5.46 -2.40 8.61
CA PRO A 13 -4.02 -2.43 8.56
C PRO A 13 -3.41 -1.07 8.89
N PHE A 14 -2.21 -1.09 9.47
CA PHE A 14 -1.45 0.12 9.75
C PHE A 14 -1.03 0.81 8.44
N MET A 15 -1.02 2.14 8.46
CA MET A 15 -0.40 2.94 7.41
C MET A 15 1.08 2.57 7.34
N VAL A 16 1.62 2.43 6.15
CA VAL A 16 3.06 2.21 5.94
C VAL A 16 3.71 3.45 5.35
N TYR A 17 4.98 3.65 5.68
CA TYR A 17 5.80 4.75 5.20
C TYR A 17 7.21 4.27 4.88
N ALA A 18 7.92 5.00 4.04
CA ALA A 18 9.33 4.81 3.79
C ALA A 18 10.15 5.96 4.38
N ASP A 19 11.39 5.67 4.79
CA ASP A 19 12.37 6.70 5.13
C ASP A 19 13.14 7.20 3.89
N ASP A 20 14.08 8.13 4.08
CA ASP A 20 14.93 8.68 3.00
C ASP A 20 15.82 7.63 2.31
N ARG A 21 15.98 6.44 2.91
CA ARG A 21 16.73 5.31 2.34
C ARG A 21 15.82 4.30 1.65
N GLY A 22 14.51 4.55 1.61
CA GLY A 22 13.52 3.63 1.05
C GLY A 22 13.24 2.40 1.92
N ARG A 23 13.64 2.41 3.20
CA ARG A 23 13.27 1.35 4.15
C ARG A 23 11.82 1.58 4.55
N ILE A 24 11.00 0.53 4.49
CA ILE A 24 9.56 0.60 4.73
C ILE A 24 9.25 0.14 6.16
N PHE A 25 8.39 0.90 6.83
CA PHE A 25 7.95 0.67 8.20
C PHE A 25 6.43 0.82 8.26
N ASP A 26 5.80 0.09 9.17
CA ASP A 26 4.44 0.36 9.60
C ASP A 26 4.42 1.49 10.65
N HIS A 27 3.38 2.33 10.59
CA HIS A 27 3.18 3.37 11.57
C HIS A 27 2.55 2.77 12.83
N PRO A 28 3.02 3.07 14.05
CA PRO A 28 2.52 2.46 15.29
C PRO A 28 1.08 2.86 15.68
N TYR A 29 0.40 3.67 14.87
CA TYR A 29 -0.85 4.34 15.26
C TYR A 29 -1.79 4.57 14.09
N PHE A 30 -1.38 5.34 13.09
CA PHE A 30 -2.26 5.64 11.96
C PHE A 30 -2.57 4.41 11.13
N ARG A 31 -3.81 4.33 10.69
CA ARG A 31 -4.34 3.23 9.88
C ARG A 31 -4.29 3.58 8.40
N MET A 32 -4.22 2.54 7.58
CA MET A 32 -4.13 2.68 6.14
C MET A 32 -5.35 3.43 5.59
N GLY A 33 -5.10 4.27 4.60
CA GLY A 33 -6.12 4.88 3.77
C GLY A 33 -5.92 4.49 2.31
N GLY A 34 -6.94 4.77 1.52
CA GLY A 34 -6.83 4.84 0.07
C GLY A 34 -7.38 6.16 -0.45
N MET A 35 -7.26 6.36 -1.75
CA MET A 35 -7.90 7.45 -2.46
C MET A 35 -8.83 6.93 -3.55
N TRP A 36 -9.99 7.57 -3.66
CA TRP A 36 -10.89 7.44 -4.81
C TRP A 36 -10.95 8.79 -5.51
N GLY A 37 -10.24 8.89 -6.64
CA GLY A 37 -9.99 10.19 -7.26
C GLY A 37 -9.17 11.07 -6.32
N GLU A 38 -9.74 12.20 -5.92
CA GLU A 38 -9.11 13.15 -4.99
C GLU A 38 -9.56 12.96 -3.53
N HIS A 39 -10.49 12.04 -3.27
CA HIS A 39 -11.06 11.85 -1.93
C HIS A 39 -10.33 10.75 -1.16
N LEU A 40 -9.95 11.05 0.08
CA LEU A 40 -9.47 10.06 1.03
C LEU A 40 -10.62 9.18 1.52
N VAL A 41 -10.42 7.87 1.46
CA VAL A 41 -11.43 6.87 1.79
C VAL A 41 -10.77 5.70 2.51
N LEU A 42 -11.56 5.01 3.33
CA LEU A 42 -11.16 3.74 3.92
C LEU A 42 -11.48 2.61 2.95
N PRO A 43 -10.49 1.78 2.55
CA PRO A 43 -10.76 0.56 1.81
C PRO A 43 -11.72 -0.34 2.60
N ALA A 44 -12.64 -1.01 1.91
CA ALA A 44 -13.46 -2.03 2.54
C ALA A 44 -12.58 -3.25 2.88
N GLN A 45 -12.89 -3.96 3.95
CA GLN A 45 -12.09 -5.12 4.35
C GLN A 45 -12.11 -6.24 3.31
N GLU A 46 -13.22 -6.38 2.57
CA GLU A 46 -13.35 -7.28 1.43
C GLU A 46 -12.50 -6.89 0.22
N ASP A 47 -12.08 -5.61 0.12
CA ASP A 47 -11.17 -5.11 -0.91
C ASP A 47 -9.70 -5.22 -0.51
N LEU A 48 -9.38 -5.77 0.67
CA LEU A 48 -8.01 -5.93 1.14
C LEU A 48 -7.55 -7.36 0.93
N ILE A 49 -6.55 -7.52 0.07
CA ILE A 49 -5.93 -8.80 -0.21
C ILE A 49 -4.50 -8.84 0.36
N PRO A 50 -4.02 -9.99 0.85
CA PRO A 50 -2.61 -10.16 1.16
C PRO A 50 -1.76 -9.86 -0.07
N LEU A 51 -0.70 -9.08 0.11
CA LEU A 51 0.25 -8.78 -0.95
C LEU A 51 1.09 -10.02 -1.23
N SER A 52 1.10 -10.48 -2.48
CA SER A 52 1.94 -11.61 -2.88
C SER A 52 3.42 -11.24 -2.94
N GLU A 53 4.29 -12.24 -2.85
CA GLU A 53 5.73 -12.05 -3.01
C GLU A 53 6.14 -11.55 -4.41
N PHE A 54 5.28 -11.76 -5.41
CA PHE A 54 5.48 -11.31 -6.79
C PHE A 54 5.07 -9.85 -7.01
N SER A 55 4.40 -9.25 -6.03
CA SER A 55 4.07 -7.83 -6.05
C SER A 55 5.28 -6.99 -5.62
N ARG A 56 5.28 -5.70 -5.95
CA ARG A 56 6.39 -4.79 -5.64
C ARG A 56 5.91 -3.60 -4.84
N LEU A 57 6.73 -3.15 -3.89
CA LEU A 57 6.50 -1.90 -3.16
C LEU A 57 7.31 -0.77 -3.79
N PHE A 58 6.71 0.40 -3.81
CA PHE A 58 7.31 1.65 -4.26
C PHE A 58 7.05 2.73 -3.22
N TYR A 59 7.94 3.69 -3.10
CA TYR A 59 7.69 4.89 -2.30
C TYR A 59 7.74 6.13 -3.18
N PHE A 60 7.11 7.20 -2.69
CA PHE A 60 7.04 8.49 -3.37
C PHE A 60 7.97 9.49 -2.66
N PRO A 61 9.18 9.74 -3.19
CA PRO A 61 10.08 10.73 -2.61
C PRO A 61 9.37 12.08 -2.41
N ASP A 62 9.59 12.69 -1.25
CA ASP A 62 9.03 13.96 -0.80
C ASP A 62 7.51 14.03 -0.69
N CYS A 63 6.77 12.94 -0.90
CA CYS A 63 5.31 12.91 -0.75
C CYS A 63 4.94 12.21 0.55
N PRO A 64 4.40 12.92 1.56
CA PRO A 64 4.05 12.29 2.83
C PRO A 64 2.79 11.41 2.71
N PRO A 65 2.73 10.30 3.46
CA PRO A 65 1.52 9.48 3.52
C PRO A 65 0.40 10.19 4.27
N VAL A 66 -0.83 9.79 3.99
CA VAL A 66 -2.01 10.22 4.73
C VAL A 66 -2.64 9.03 5.44
N GLY A 67 -2.73 9.11 6.77
CA GLY A 67 -3.24 8.06 7.63
C GLY A 67 -4.58 8.42 8.26
N MET A 68 -5.38 7.39 8.60
CA MET A 68 -6.60 7.54 9.39
C MET A 68 -6.24 7.45 10.88
N ASP A 69 -6.64 8.45 11.67
CA ASP A 69 -6.64 8.36 13.12
C ASP A 69 -7.78 7.43 13.57
N PRO A 70 -7.49 6.27 14.20
CA PRO A 70 -8.52 5.32 14.57
C PRO A 70 -9.35 5.74 15.80
N GLU A 71 -8.92 6.74 16.57
CA GLU A 71 -9.66 7.25 17.73
C GLU A 71 -10.57 8.43 17.34
N THR A 72 -10.10 9.33 16.47
CA THR A 72 -10.87 10.53 16.07
C THR A 72 -11.64 10.34 14.77
N GLY A 73 -11.21 9.42 13.90
CA GLY A 73 -11.76 9.25 12.56
C GLY A 73 -11.31 10.35 11.57
N GLU A 74 -10.29 11.13 11.90
CA GLU A 74 -9.75 12.20 11.06
C GLU A 74 -8.55 11.73 10.22
N TRP A 75 -8.40 12.33 9.04
CA TRP A 75 -7.25 12.10 8.17
C TRP A 75 -6.09 13.00 8.55
N GLN A 76 -4.91 12.42 8.74
CA GLN A 76 -3.69 13.15 9.07
C GLN A 76 -2.60 12.92 8.03
N THR A 77 -2.04 14.00 7.48
CA THR A 77 -0.80 13.94 6.69
C THR A 77 0.39 13.81 7.64
N VAL A 78 1.20 12.77 7.46
CA VAL A 78 2.32 12.45 8.36
C VAL A 78 3.62 12.78 7.64
N TYR A 79 4.22 13.93 7.97
CA TYR A 79 5.48 14.38 7.35
C TYR A 79 6.71 13.72 7.96
N GLU A 80 6.64 13.45 9.25
CA GLU A 80 7.72 12.89 10.06
C GLU A 80 7.13 12.11 11.23
N ILE A 81 7.94 11.22 11.78
CA ILE A 81 7.65 10.46 12.99
C ILE A 81 8.86 10.49 13.91
N GLU A 82 8.62 10.63 15.21
CA GLU A 82 9.64 10.51 16.24
C GLU A 82 9.46 9.18 17.00
N ILE A 83 10.48 8.33 16.96
CA ILE A 83 10.53 7.08 17.73
C ILE A 83 11.85 7.06 18.49
N ASP A 84 11.80 6.87 19.81
CA ASP A 84 12.98 6.81 20.69
C ASP A 84 13.94 8.01 20.52
N GLY A 85 13.39 9.20 20.27
CA GLY A 85 14.15 10.45 20.07
C GLY A 85 14.76 10.60 18.67
N VAL A 86 14.47 9.68 17.73
CA VAL A 86 14.91 9.75 16.34
C VAL A 86 13.76 10.24 15.45
N ILE A 87 13.95 11.40 14.83
CA ILE A 87 13.01 11.96 13.86
C ILE A 87 13.31 11.38 12.48
N THR A 88 12.31 10.76 11.86
CA THR A 88 12.40 10.16 10.52
C THR A 88 11.37 10.81 9.61
N ARG A 89 11.81 11.28 8.45
CA ARG A 89 10.91 11.80 7.41
C ARG A 89 10.12 10.66 6.78
N CYS A 90 8.83 10.88 6.59
CA CYS A 90 7.91 9.87 6.06
C CYS A 90 7.61 10.13 4.58
N HIS A 91 7.84 9.12 3.76
CA HIS A 91 7.43 9.08 2.36
C HIS A 91 6.34 8.05 2.17
N ALA A 92 5.33 8.35 1.38
CA ALA A 92 4.21 7.45 1.17
C ALA A 92 4.64 6.22 0.38
N VAL A 93 3.98 5.10 0.63
CA VAL A 93 4.26 3.81 0.00
C VAL A 93 3.03 3.35 -0.78
N ALA A 94 3.26 2.71 -1.92
CA ALA A 94 2.27 2.04 -2.73
C ALA A 94 2.71 0.62 -3.08
N ALA A 95 1.74 -0.23 -3.37
CA ALA A 95 1.98 -1.52 -4.01
C ALA A 95 1.74 -1.45 -5.52
N PHE A 96 2.45 -2.29 -6.25
CA PHE A 96 2.17 -2.66 -7.64
C PHE A 96 1.88 -4.16 -7.65
N LEU A 97 0.64 -4.49 -7.99
CA LEU A 97 0.08 -5.81 -7.83
C LEU A 97 0.55 -6.75 -8.95
N GLU A 98 0.61 -8.04 -8.63
CA GLU A 98 0.80 -9.09 -9.63
C GLU A 98 -0.35 -9.12 -10.67
N PRO A 99 -0.10 -9.69 -11.87
CA PRO A 99 -1.14 -9.89 -12.88
C PRO A 99 -2.35 -10.68 -12.36
N GLY A 100 -3.52 -10.40 -12.91
CA GLY A 100 -4.79 -11.03 -12.50
C GLY A 100 -5.46 -10.35 -11.30
N ILE A 101 -4.91 -9.25 -10.79
CA ILE A 101 -5.49 -8.45 -9.71
C ILE A 101 -5.81 -7.03 -10.19
N VAL A 102 -7.00 -6.56 -9.87
CA VAL A 102 -7.46 -5.20 -10.13
C VAL A 102 -7.36 -4.38 -8.85
N ARG A 103 -6.68 -3.23 -8.92
CA ARG A 103 -6.68 -2.27 -7.81
C ARG A 103 -8.05 -1.62 -7.63
N THR A 104 -8.48 -1.43 -6.39
CA THR A 104 -9.73 -0.71 -6.07
C THR A 104 -9.47 0.73 -5.67
N HIS A 105 -8.31 1.01 -5.07
CA HIS A 105 -7.97 2.32 -4.53
C HIS A 105 -6.58 2.78 -4.97
N LEU A 106 -6.42 4.10 -5.12
CA LEU A 106 -5.12 4.75 -5.19
C LEU A 106 -4.48 4.81 -3.80
N PRO A 107 -3.15 4.93 -3.68
CA PRO A 107 -2.49 5.10 -2.39
C PRO A 107 -2.88 6.45 -1.75
N ALA A 108 -2.99 6.47 -0.41
CA ALA A 108 -3.26 7.69 0.35
C ALA A 108 -1.99 8.53 0.51
N VAL A 109 -1.82 9.49 -0.41
CA VAL A 109 -0.59 10.29 -0.56
C VAL A 109 -0.95 11.75 -0.72
N ASP A 110 -0.19 12.63 -0.06
CA ASP A 110 -0.20 14.05 -0.41
C ASP A 110 0.80 14.32 -1.54
N TYR A 111 0.27 14.50 -2.76
CA TYR A 111 1.09 14.78 -3.94
C TYR A 111 1.49 16.25 -4.10
N ARG A 112 0.99 17.18 -3.26
CA ARG A 112 1.27 18.62 -3.40
C ARG A 112 2.76 18.99 -3.35
N PRO A 113 3.60 18.35 -2.52
CA PRO A 113 5.04 18.69 -2.48
C PRO A 113 5.84 18.13 -3.66
N LYS A 114 5.26 17.25 -4.48
CA LYS A 114 5.94 16.51 -5.54
C LYS A 114 6.44 17.43 -6.67
N THR A 115 7.74 17.38 -6.96
CA THR A 115 8.38 18.18 -8.04
C THR A 115 8.65 17.40 -9.34
N TYR A 116 8.28 16.12 -9.39
CA TYR A 116 8.57 15.20 -10.51
C TYR A 116 7.30 14.59 -11.11
N THR A 117 7.44 13.96 -12.28
CA THR A 117 6.37 13.20 -12.94
C THR A 117 6.48 11.72 -12.57
N LEU A 118 5.38 11.13 -12.12
CA LEU A 118 5.30 9.69 -11.86
C LEU A 118 5.02 8.93 -13.16
N PRO A 119 5.63 7.74 -13.35
CA PRO A 119 5.21 6.86 -14.42
C PRO A 119 3.77 6.40 -14.18
N MET A 120 3.04 6.08 -15.25
CA MET A 120 1.63 5.66 -15.17
C MET A 120 1.49 4.19 -14.73
N TRP A 121 2.14 3.80 -13.64
CA TRP A 121 1.99 2.48 -13.07
C TRP A 121 0.69 2.36 -12.26
N ALA A 122 0.24 1.13 -12.09
CA ALA A 122 -0.97 0.79 -11.36
C ALA A 122 -0.75 0.79 -9.83
N TYR A 123 -0.21 1.89 -9.28
CA TYR A 123 -0.03 2.06 -7.84
C TYR A 123 -1.33 1.88 -7.06
N THR A 124 -1.28 1.17 -5.94
CA THR A 124 -2.44 0.98 -5.06
C THR A 124 -2.10 1.20 -3.60
N ALA A 125 -3.14 1.48 -2.80
CA ALA A 125 -3.03 1.58 -1.36
C ALA A 125 -2.52 0.27 -0.75
N VAL A 126 -1.65 0.40 0.24
CA VAL A 126 -1.02 -0.70 0.96
C VAL A 126 -0.93 -0.36 2.44
N GLY A 127 -1.09 -1.37 3.28
CA GLY A 127 -0.92 -1.30 4.72
C GLY A 127 -0.31 -2.59 5.26
N PHE A 128 -0.06 -2.63 6.56
CA PHE A 128 0.57 -3.78 7.23
C PHE A 128 -0.27 -4.25 8.41
N LEU A 129 -0.48 -5.56 8.52
CA LEU A 129 -1.25 -6.18 9.61
C LEU A 129 -0.79 -7.64 9.77
N ASP A 130 -0.70 -8.14 11.00
CA ASP A 130 -0.38 -9.54 11.30
C ASP A 130 0.84 -10.08 10.51
N GLU A 131 1.95 -9.32 10.56
CA GLU A 131 3.22 -9.63 9.90
C GLU A 131 3.17 -9.68 8.37
N ARG A 132 2.12 -9.12 7.74
CA ARG A 132 1.92 -9.17 6.29
C ARG A 132 1.45 -7.84 5.72
N PHE A 133 1.84 -7.57 4.48
CA PHE A 133 1.29 -6.47 3.72
C PHE A 133 -0.09 -6.83 3.16
N TYR A 134 -0.99 -5.86 3.17
CA TYR A 134 -2.30 -5.92 2.54
C TYR A 134 -2.44 -4.78 1.55
N ALA A 135 -3.01 -5.04 0.39
CA ALA A 135 -3.23 -4.04 -0.65
C ALA A 135 -4.69 -3.98 -1.08
N ALA A 136 -5.10 -2.80 -1.56
CA ALA A 136 -6.47 -2.55 -2.00
C ALA A 136 -6.71 -3.08 -3.42
N GLY A 137 -7.29 -4.26 -3.53
CA GLY A 137 -7.60 -4.89 -4.81
C GLY A 137 -8.36 -6.19 -4.67
N PHE A 138 -8.81 -6.72 -5.81
CA PHE A 138 -9.46 -8.03 -5.88
C PHE A 138 -8.94 -8.81 -7.08
N ARG A 139 -8.95 -10.14 -6.94
CA ARG A 139 -8.49 -11.04 -7.99
C ARG A 139 -9.61 -11.28 -9.01
N ILE A 140 -9.27 -11.16 -10.29
CA ILE A 140 -10.16 -11.47 -11.42
C ILE A 140 -9.72 -12.71 -12.19
N GLU A 141 -8.46 -13.10 -12.08
CA GLU A 141 -7.89 -14.23 -12.81
C GLU A 141 -6.90 -14.98 -11.94
N VAL A 142 -6.92 -16.31 -12.07
CA VAL A 142 -5.86 -17.20 -11.59
C VAL A 142 -5.30 -17.90 -12.82
N ASN A 143 -4.07 -17.57 -13.19
CA ASN A 143 -3.41 -18.16 -14.35
C ASN A 143 -2.06 -18.77 -13.94
N PRO A 144 -1.99 -20.11 -13.80
CA PRO A 144 -0.74 -20.79 -13.43
C PRO A 144 0.42 -20.49 -14.39
N ARG A 145 0.13 -20.12 -15.64
CA ARG A 145 1.17 -19.80 -16.63
C ARG A 145 1.84 -18.45 -16.37
N TRP A 146 1.31 -17.62 -15.48
CA TRP A 146 1.94 -16.35 -15.10
C TRP A 146 2.68 -16.43 -13.78
N ASP A 147 2.57 -17.56 -13.08
CA ASP A 147 3.24 -17.77 -11.80
C ASP A 147 4.75 -17.95 -12.04
N PRO A 148 5.60 -17.01 -11.62
CA PRO A 148 7.05 -17.10 -11.83
C PRO A 148 7.66 -18.34 -11.19
N SER A 149 7.05 -18.91 -10.14
CA SER A 149 7.53 -20.13 -9.51
C SER A 149 7.50 -21.35 -10.44
N ASN A 150 6.67 -21.31 -11.50
CA ASN A 150 6.61 -22.37 -12.51
C ASN A 150 7.67 -22.26 -13.61
N TYR A 151 8.50 -21.20 -13.59
CA TYR A 151 9.50 -20.93 -14.63
C TYR A 151 10.88 -20.67 -14.01
N ASP A 152 11.37 -21.65 -13.25
CA ASP A 152 12.74 -21.63 -12.74
C ASP A 152 13.73 -21.91 -13.88
N ASP A 153 14.65 -20.98 -14.15
CA ASP A 153 15.67 -21.12 -15.20
C ASP A 153 16.47 -22.44 -15.09
N ARG A 154 16.62 -22.99 -13.87
CA ARG A 154 17.33 -24.25 -13.62
C ARG A 154 16.57 -25.47 -14.17
N GLU A 155 15.25 -25.39 -14.24
CA GLU A 155 14.37 -26.43 -14.76
C GLU A 155 13.90 -26.14 -16.18
N LEU A 156 13.67 -24.87 -16.49
CA LEU A 156 13.11 -24.42 -17.76
C LEU A 156 14.12 -24.53 -18.90
N LEU A 157 15.36 -24.05 -18.72
CA LEU A 157 16.38 -24.07 -19.78
C LEU A 157 16.67 -25.49 -20.28
N PRO A 158 16.86 -26.51 -19.40
CA PRO A 158 17.03 -27.89 -19.87
C PRO A 158 15.80 -28.53 -20.52
N ALA A 159 14.60 -28.00 -20.28
CA ALA A 159 13.35 -28.57 -20.80
C ALA A 159 12.93 -28.01 -22.17
N ILE A 160 13.60 -26.96 -22.65
CA ILE A 160 13.34 -26.30 -23.94
C ILE A 160 14.46 -26.52 -24.98
N ASP A 161 15.55 -27.18 -24.58
CA ASP A 161 16.61 -27.70 -25.47
C ASP A 161 16.26 -29.09 -26.02
#